data_AF-A0A8T3VD41-F1
#
_entry.id   AF-A0A8T3VD41-F1
#
_cell.length_a   1.000
_cell.length_b   1.000
_cell.length_c   1.000
_cell.angle_alpha   90.00
_cell.angle_beta   90.00
_cell.angle_gamma   90.00
#
_symmetry.space_group_name_H-M   'P 1'
#
loop_
_entity.id
_entity.type
_entity.pdbx_description
1 polymer ?
#
loop_
_entity_poly.entity_id
_entity_poly.type
_entity_poly.pdbx_seq_one_letter_code
_entity_poly.pdbx_strand_id
1 'polypeptide(L)'
;IDLRLQTRGLYPHDEDLFFSSTNHDIENLNEHDHKKLASARAEKAINIWGKHLFPLIDSSELLIKGIRNMPQYDEKRSRSNYYGINGVVDVLTSMKINKTLEQSNLDTYDNKIIEILKKNENFRKRIAESVDEEDYEIIIDYKGMKRPPIEVSDPKSENKWESHKQQILTYSWLRSQQEDSKSIFAGIIFYLNELVPSKEDLALIKEEMKNGLIDERTLEKYKKDFELIDKWRDDDKAPELSNEFKLERSIRIINIDSKEIDKSLEKFDEVVYNIEESLINEMKGCKIQDAWKAEADERTCTACDFRTFCKNNKNKTKDFKIP
;
A
#
# COMPACT_ATOMS: atom_id res chain seq x y z
N ILE A 1 1.72 -27.61 1.05
CA ILE A 1 2.30 -26.50 0.23
C ILE A 1 3.12 -27.06 -0.91
N ASP A 2 4.05 -27.98 -0.63
CA ASP A 2 4.88 -28.63 -1.64
C ASP A 2 4.06 -29.23 -2.80
N LEU A 3 3.00 -29.99 -2.48
CA LEU A 3 2.08 -30.51 -3.50
C LEU A 3 1.37 -29.41 -4.31
N ARG A 4 1.00 -28.27 -3.71
CA ARG A 4 0.28 -27.17 -4.39
C ARG A 4 1.20 -26.38 -5.33
N LEU A 5 2.46 -26.18 -4.92
CA LEU A 5 3.52 -25.59 -5.74
C LEU A 5 3.90 -26.54 -6.90
N GLN A 6 4.11 -27.83 -6.60
CA GLN A 6 4.41 -28.86 -7.60
C GLN A 6 3.26 -29.04 -8.59
N THR A 7 1.99 -29.01 -8.14
CA THR A 7 0.82 -29.06 -9.06
C THR A 7 0.72 -27.83 -9.97
N ARG A 8 1.37 -26.73 -9.62
CA ARG A 8 1.47 -25.51 -10.45
C ARG A 8 2.80 -25.42 -11.21
N GLY A 9 3.61 -26.49 -11.22
CA GLY A 9 4.90 -26.55 -11.92
C GLY A 9 6.03 -25.76 -11.26
N LEU A 10 5.83 -25.29 -10.02
CA LEU A 10 6.84 -24.59 -9.24
C LEU A 10 7.52 -25.59 -8.31
N TYR A 11 8.78 -25.88 -8.58
CA TYR A 11 9.63 -26.72 -7.74
C TYR A 11 10.43 -25.81 -6.80
N PRO A 12 10.07 -25.69 -5.51
CA PRO A 12 10.89 -24.93 -4.59
C PRO A 12 12.29 -25.55 -4.54
N HIS A 13 13.34 -24.76 -4.76
CA HIS A 13 14.72 -25.22 -4.64
C HIS A 13 15.02 -25.53 -3.17
N ASP A 14 15.77 -26.61 -2.92
CA ASP A 14 16.20 -27.07 -1.58
C ASP A 14 17.19 -26.11 -0.87
N GLU A 15 17.54 -24.97 -1.46
CA GLU A 15 18.37 -23.94 -0.83
C GLU A 15 17.65 -22.59 -0.82
N ASP A 16 17.75 -21.89 0.33
CA ASP A 16 16.98 -20.74 0.83
C ASP A 16 16.90 -19.46 -0.04
N LEU A 17 17.17 -19.53 -1.35
CA LEU A 17 17.24 -18.38 -2.24
C LEU A 17 16.64 -18.70 -3.62
N PHE A 18 15.68 -17.91 -4.07
CA PHE A 18 15.18 -17.93 -5.45
C PHE A 18 16.19 -17.31 -6.44
N PHE A 19 17.16 -16.55 -5.93
CA PHE A 19 18.27 -15.94 -6.69
C PHE A 19 19.57 -16.04 -5.88
N SER A 20 20.66 -16.52 -6.48
CA SER A 20 21.97 -16.53 -5.81
C SER A 20 22.37 -15.09 -5.47
N SER A 21 22.60 -14.80 -4.20
CA SER A 21 23.07 -13.49 -3.74
C SER A 21 24.40 -13.20 -4.40
N THR A 22 24.40 -12.37 -5.44
CA THR A 22 25.64 -11.74 -5.88
C THR A 22 25.96 -10.71 -4.80
N ASN A 23 27.12 -10.82 -4.17
CA ASN A 23 27.65 -9.86 -3.18
C ASN A 23 27.90 -8.50 -3.85
N HIS A 24 26.83 -7.83 -4.26
CA HIS A 24 26.86 -6.41 -4.54
C HIS A 24 26.77 -5.68 -3.21
N ASP A 25 27.55 -4.62 -3.03
CA ASP A 25 27.41 -3.68 -1.92
C ASP A 25 26.04 -2.96 -2.01
N ILE A 26 24.97 -3.70 -1.68
CA ILE A 26 23.58 -3.25 -1.71
C ILE A 26 23.33 -2.22 -0.60
N GLU A 27 24.20 -2.18 0.40
CA GLU A 27 24.10 -1.33 1.60
C GLU A 27 24.42 0.15 1.35
N ASN A 28 24.84 0.56 0.15
CA ASN A 28 25.22 1.95 -0.15
C ASN A 28 24.53 2.54 -1.38
N LEU A 29 23.34 2.03 -1.72
CA LEU A 29 22.61 2.46 -2.91
C LEU A 29 21.84 3.77 -2.66
N ASN A 30 21.98 4.70 -3.61
CA ASN A 30 21.22 5.95 -3.68
C ASN A 30 20.15 5.83 -4.78
N GLU A 31 19.14 6.71 -4.76
CA GLU A 31 18.10 6.74 -5.80
C GLU A 31 18.67 6.99 -7.22
N HIS A 32 19.83 7.64 -7.32
CA HIS A 32 20.53 7.83 -8.60
C HIS A 32 20.97 6.52 -9.27
N ASP A 33 21.23 5.46 -8.48
CA ASP A 33 21.55 4.11 -8.97
C ASP A 33 20.28 3.25 -9.16
N HIS A 34 19.20 3.87 -9.65
CA HIS A 34 17.85 3.30 -9.72
C HIS A 34 17.78 1.86 -10.24
N LYS A 35 18.58 1.47 -11.24
CA LYS A 35 18.59 0.10 -11.78
C LYS A 35 19.09 -0.91 -10.75
N LYS A 36 20.21 -0.61 -10.08
CA LYS A 36 20.78 -1.51 -9.05
C LYS A 36 19.87 -1.59 -7.83
N LEU A 37 19.32 -0.45 -7.41
CA LEU A 37 18.41 -0.37 -6.26
C LEU A 37 17.09 -1.09 -6.51
N ALA A 38 16.49 -0.92 -7.69
CA ALA A 38 15.27 -1.64 -8.06
C ALA A 38 15.51 -3.16 -8.11
N SER A 39 16.61 -3.60 -8.72
CA SER A 39 16.99 -5.03 -8.74
C SER A 39 17.22 -5.58 -7.34
N ALA A 40 17.96 -4.87 -6.48
CA ALA A 40 18.21 -5.29 -5.11
C ALA A 40 16.93 -5.40 -4.26
N ARG A 41 16.02 -4.42 -4.41
CA ARG A 41 14.70 -4.45 -3.74
C ARG A 41 13.86 -5.63 -4.22
N ALA A 42 13.80 -5.87 -5.53
CA ALA A 42 13.07 -6.99 -6.10
C ALA A 42 13.64 -8.34 -5.62
N GLU A 43 14.96 -8.51 -5.67
CA GLU A 43 15.64 -9.72 -5.21
C GLU A 43 15.38 -9.98 -3.72
N LYS A 44 15.54 -8.95 -2.87
CA LYS A 44 15.24 -9.09 -1.43
C LYS A 44 13.78 -9.37 -1.16
N ALA A 45 12.85 -8.73 -1.88
CA ALA A 45 11.43 -8.99 -1.73
C ALA A 45 11.07 -10.45 -2.08
N ILE A 46 11.61 -10.99 -3.17
CA ILE A 46 11.35 -12.38 -3.56
C ILE A 46 11.95 -13.37 -2.56
N ASN A 47 13.20 -13.14 -2.13
CA ASN A 47 13.87 -14.04 -1.20
C ASN A 47 13.27 -14.00 0.21
N ILE A 48 12.76 -12.85 0.64
CA ILE A 48 12.17 -12.67 1.98
C ILE A 48 10.68 -13.00 1.97
N TRP A 49 9.86 -12.27 1.19
CA TRP A 49 8.41 -12.42 1.18
C TRP A 49 7.93 -13.44 0.16
N GLY A 50 8.60 -13.57 -0.99
CA GLY A 50 8.16 -14.48 -2.07
C GLY A 50 7.98 -15.92 -1.60
N LYS A 51 8.90 -16.46 -0.80
CA LYS A 51 8.79 -17.82 -0.23
C LYS A 51 7.55 -18.03 0.64
N HIS A 52 7.13 -17.00 1.36
CA HIS A 52 5.93 -17.03 2.21
C HIS A 52 4.66 -16.69 1.43
N LEU A 53 4.77 -15.87 0.39
CA LEU A 53 3.63 -15.35 -0.34
C LEU A 53 3.18 -16.28 -1.47
N PHE A 54 4.10 -16.81 -2.28
CA PHE A 54 3.77 -17.67 -3.43
C PHE A 54 2.87 -18.86 -3.07
N PRO A 55 3.04 -19.55 -1.93
CA PRO A 55 2.13 -20.61 -1.51
C PRO A 55 0.70 -20.14 -1.21
N LEU A 56 0.53 -18.86 -0.88
CA LEU A 56 -0.73 -18.25 -0.48
C LEU A 56 -1.46 -17.58 -1.65
N ILE A 57 -0.81 -17.37 -2.80
CA ILE A 57 -1.46 -16.73 -3.96
C ILE A 57 -2.56 -17.66 -4.48
N ASP A 58 -3.79 -17.18 -4.46
CA ASP A 58 -4.91 -17.83 -5.12
C ASP A 58 -5.10 -17.24 -6.52
N SER A 59 -5.15 -15.90 -6.61
CA SER A 59 -5.18 -15.12 -7.84
C SER A 59 -4.23 -13.92 -7.76
N SER A 60 -3.73 -13.47 -8.90
CA SER A 60 -2.93 -12.24 -9.04
C SER A 60 -3.52 -11.34 -10.12
N GLU A 61 -3.34 -10.02 -9.97
CA GLU A 61 -3.87 -9.00 -10.89
C GLU A 61 -5.38 -9.15 -11.14
N LEU A 62 -6.14 -9.40 -10.06
CA LEU A 62 -7.57 -9.66 -10.14
C LEU A 62 -8.33 -8.35 -10.42
N LEU A 63 -9.00 -8.30 -11.56
CA LEU A 63 -9.91 -7.21 -11.91
C LEU A 63 -11.21 -7.33 -11.10
N ILE A 64 -11.55 -6.26 -10.41
CA ILE A 64 -12.77 -6.16 -9.59
C ILE A 64 -13.55 -4.90 -9.99
N LYS A 65 -14.87 -5.00 -9.97
CA LYS A 65 -15.76 -3.91 -10.40
C LYS A 65 -17.03 -3.84 -9.56
N GLY A 66 -17.54 -2.64 -9.38
CA GLY A 66 -18.78 -2.39 -8.66
C GLY A 66 -19.45 -1.11 -9.14
N ILE A 67 -20.69 -0.94 -8.75
CA ILE A 67 -21.46 0.28 -9.03
C ILE A 67 -21.96 0.88 -7.72
N ARG A 68 -22.04 2.20 -7.65
CA ARG A 68 -22.60 2.94 -6.52
C ARG A 68 -23.51 4.05 -7.02
N ASN A 69 -24.47 4.44 -6.18
CA ASN A 69 -25.35 5.56 -6.48
C ASN A 69 -24.56 6.86 -6.55
N MET A 70 -24.94 7.75 -7.47
CA MET A 70 -24.31 9.04 -7.61
C MET A 70 -24.51 9.86 -6.32
N PRO A 71 -23.43 10.35 -5.67
CA PRO A 71 -23.54 11.21 -4.50
C PRO A 71 -24.28 12.51 -4.86
N GLN A 72 -25.23 12.91 -4.00
CA GLN A 72 -26.07 14.10 -4.20
C GLN A 72 -26.77 14.16 -5.57
N TYR A 73 -27.24 13.01 -6.06
CA TYR A 73 -27.94 12.91 -7.34
C TYR A 73 -29.13 13.89 -7.47
N ASP A 74 -29.17 14.60 -8.59
CA ASP A 74 -30.29 15.43 -9.04
C ASP A 74 -30.59 15.10 -10.50
N GLU A 75 -31.79 14.59 -10.78
CA GLU A 75 -32.23 14.18 -12.11
C GLU A 75 -32.11 15.28 -13.17
N LYS A 76 -32.22 16.56 -12.79
CA LYS A 76 -32.14 17.69 -13.72
C LYS A 76 -30.72 18.19 -13.96
N ARG A 77 -29.75 17.73 -13.16
CA ARG A 77 -28.41 18.30 -13.11
C ARG A 77 -27.32 17.24 -13.31
N SER A 78 -27.42 16.11 -12.62
CA SER A 78 -26.46 15.02 -12.67
C SER A 78 -26.50 14.31 -14.00
N ARG A 79 -25.33 13.88 -14.49
CA ARG A 79 -25.19 13.19 -15.78
C ARG A 79 -25.59 11.72 -15.71
N SER A 80 -25.59 11.13 -14.52
CA SER A 80 -25.96 9.73 -14.25
C SER A 80 -26.45 9.59 -12.81
N ASN A 81 -27.31 8.60 -12.54
CA ASN A 81 -27.75 8.23 -11.19
C ASN A 81 -26.81 7.24 -10.48
N TYR A 82 -25.79 6.75 -11.17
CA TYR A 82 -24.74 5.89 -10.60
C TYR A 82 -23.38 6.18 -11.24
N TYR A 83 -22.32 5.68 -10.61
CA TYR A 83 -20.98 5.62 -11.18
C TYR A 83 -20.37 4.23 -10.95
N GLY A 84 -19.47 3.85 -11.86
CA GLY A 84 -18.73 2.60 -11.77
C GLY A 84 -17.38 2.80 -11.06
N ILE A 85 -17.00 1.81 -10.27
CA ILE A 85 -15.67 1.73 -9.66
C ILE A 85 -15.01 0.45 -10.19
N ASN A 86 -13.78 0.59 -10.67
CA ASN A 86 -12.94 -0.53 -11.09
C ASN A 86 -11.65 -0.51 -10.27
N GLY A 87 -11.12 -1.69 -9.96
CA GLY A 87 -9.86 -1.88 -9.26
C GLY A 87 -9.10 -3.10 -9.77
N VAL A 88 -7.80 -3.12 -9.51
CA VAL A 88 -6.94 -4.29 -9.75
C VAL A 88 -6.31 -4.64 -8.41
N VAL A 89 -6.59 -5.84 -7.91
CA VAL A 89 -5.96 -6.39 -6.71
C VAL A 89 -4.67 -7.10 -7.13
N ASP A 90 -3.54 -6.68 -6.57
CA ASP A 90 -2.24 -7.29 -6.91
C ASP A 90 -2.24 -8.79 -6.60
N VAL A 91 -2.64 -9.16 -5.37
CA VAL A 91 -2.77 -10.56 -4.96
C VAL A 91 -4.01 -10.77 -4.09
N LEU A 92 -4.77 -11.80 -4.44
CA LEU A 92 -5.83 -12.35 -3.61
C LEU A 92 -5.39 -13.73 -3.09
N THR A 93 -5.49 -13.90 -1.78
CA THR A 93 -5.21 -15.16 -1.09
C THR A 93 -6.52 -15.76 -0.59
N SER A 94 -6.70 -17.08 -0.75
CA SER A 94 -7.80 -17.84 -0.15
C SER A 94 -7.26 -18.82 0.88
N MET A 95 -7.82 -18.79 2.09
CA MET A 95 -7.39 -19.61 3.23
C MET A 95 -8.57 -20.29 3.91
N LYS A 96 -8.35 -21.51 4.42
CA LYS A 96 -9.34 -22.21 5.26
C LYS A 96 -9.34 -21.67 6.67
N ILE A 97 -10.51 -21.54 7.29
CA ILE A 97 -10.66 -21.18 8.70
C ILE A 97 -10.34 -22.41 9.54
N ASN A 98 -9.14 -22.48 10.11
CA ASN A 98 -8.83 -23.47 11.14
C ASN A 98 -9.14 -22.87 12.52
N LYS A 99 -10.33 -23.16 13.06
CA LYS A 99 -10.82 -22.64 14.36
C LYS A 99 -10.02 -23.18 15.54
N THR A 100 -9.50 -24.39 15.40
CA THR A 100 -8.43 -24.89 16.24
C THR A 100 -7.16 -24.18 15.83
N LEU A 101 -6.68 -23.27 16.68
CA LEU A 101 -5.33 -22.70 16.58
C LEU A 101 -4.23 -23.79 16.60
N GLU A 102 -4.62 -25.05 16.83
CA GLU A 102 -3.82 -26.26 16.80
C GLU A 102 -4.27 -27.19 15.63
N GLN A 103 -3.50 -27.13 14.54
CA GLN A 103 -3.17 -28.23 13.62
C GLN A 103 -4.03 -28.61 12.39
N SER A 104 -3.23 -29.05 11.40
CA SER A 104 -3.42 -30.10 10.39
C SER A 104 -3.61 -29.67 8.92
N ASN A 105 -2.45 -29.47 8.28
CA ASN A 105 -2.02 -29.90 6.92
C ASN A 105 -1.05 -28.91 6.24
N LEU A 106 -0.60 -27.89 6.98
CA LEU A 106 0.45 -26.93 6.60
C LEU A 106 1.67 -26.96 7.55
N ASP A 107 1.74 -27.94 8.46
CA ASP A 107 2.57 -27.92 9.68
C ASP A 107 4.06 -28.27 9.49
N THR A 108 4.60 -28.18 8.28
CA THR A 108 6.06 -28.26 8.04
C THR A 108 6.66 -26.98 7.49
N TYR A 109 5.86 -25.95 7.19
CA TYR A 109 6.37 -24.69 6.65
C TYR A 109 6.00 -23.52 7.55
N ASP A 110 7.01 -22.94 8.21
CA ASP A 110 6.89 -21.72 9.01
C ASP A 110 6.60 -20.52 8.09
N ASN A 111 5.32 -20.24 7.84
CA ASN A 111 4.90 -19.14 6.98
C ASN A 111 4.82 -17.84 7.79
N LYS A 112 5.78 -16.94 7.55
CA LYS A 112 5.90 -15.69 8.32
C LYS A 112 4.69 -14.78 8.21
N ILE A 113 4.03 -14.74 7.04
CA ILE A 113 2.82 -13.92 6.84
C ILE A 113 1.70 -14.41 7.76
N ILE A 114 1.51 -15.73 7.83
CA ILE A 114 0.49 -16.34 8.69
C ILE A 114 0.83 -16.14 10.17
N GLU A 115 2.11 -16.25 10.57
CA GLU A 115 2.54 -15.97 11.94
C GLU A 115 2.20 -14.52 12.35
N ILE A 116 2.48 -13.56 11.48
CA ILE A 116 2.20 -12.14 11.72
C ILE A 116 0.69 -11.90 11.83
N LEU A 117 -0.12 -12.50 10.95
CA LEU A 117 -1.58 -12.43 11.03
C LEU A 117 -2.13 -13.04 12.32
N LYS A 118 -1.64 -14.22 12.72
CA LYS A 118 -2.07 -14.88 13.97
C LYS A 118 -1.74 -14.05 15.22
N LYS A 119 -0.70 -13.22 15.19
CA LYS A 119 -0.37 -12.29 16.29
C LYS A 119 -1.31 -11.08 16.34
N ASN A 120 -1.96 -10.72 15.23
CA ASN A 120 -2.87 -9.59 15.17
C ASN A 120 -4.19 -9.89 15.91
N GLU A 121 -4.53 -9.04 16.90
CA GLU A 121 -5.72 -9.20 17.73
C GLU A 121 -7.03 -9.12 16.95
N ASN A 122 -7.15 -8.17 16.02
CA ASN A 122 -8.37 -7.99 15.24
C ASN A 122 -8.60 -9.17 14.29
N PHE A 123 -7.53 -9.69 13.69
CA PHE A 123 -7.59 -10.88 12.85
C PHE A 123 -8.05 -12.11 13.65
N ARG A 124 -7.46 -12.34 14.83
CA ARG A 124 -7.89 -13.43 15.74
C ARG A 124 -9.34 -13.31 16.14
N LYS A 125 -9.79 -12.10 16.46
CA LYS A 125 -11.18 -11.82 16.84
C LYS A 125 -12.15 -12.19 15.72
N ARG A 126 -11.85 -11.83 14.47
CA ARG A 126 -12.68 -12.20 13.31
C ARG A 126 -12.79 -13.70 13.11
N ILE A 127 -11.67 -14.41 13.20
CA ILE A 127 -11.65 -15.88 13.10
C ILE A 127 -12.54 -16.51 14.18
N ALA A 128 -12.54 -15.95 15.39
CA ALA A 128 -13.39 -16.46 16.47
C ALA A 128 -14.89 -16.15 16.24
N GLU A 129 -15.20 -15.02 15.59
CA GLU A 129 -16.57 -14.59 15.29
C GLU A 129 -17.16 -15.28 14.04
N SER A 130 -16.33 -15.81 13.15
CA SER A 130 -16.74 -16.46 11.89
C SER A 130 -17.16 -17.92 12.10
N VAL A 131 -18.32 -18.12 12.74
CA VAL A 131 -18.83 -19.46 13.10
C VAL A 131 -19.31 -20.27 11.89
N ASP A 132 -19.77 -19.64 10.81
CA ASP A 132 -20.37 -20.33 9.66
C ASP A 132 -19.50 -20.32 8.39
N GLU A 133 -18.34 -19.67 8.44
CA GLU A 133 -17.45 -19.57 7.29
C GLU A 133 -16.43 -20.72 7.29
N GLU A 134 -16.22 -21.32 6.11
CA GLU A 134 -15.22 -22.37 5.90
C GLU A 134 -13.88 -21.81 5.41
N ASP A 135 -13.95 -20.74 4.61
CA ASP A 135 -12.81 -20.10 3.96
C ASP A 135 -12.93 -18.57 4.06
N TYR A 136 -11.80 -17.89 4.08
CA TYR A 136 -11.69 -16.44 4.03
C TYR A 136 -10.65 -16.00 3.00
N GLU A 137 -10.75 -14.73 2.62
CA GLU A 137 -9.83 -14.06 1.72
C GLU A 137 -8.96 -13.03 2.43
N ILE A 138 -7.75 -12.82 1.88
CA ILE A 138 -6.86 -11.72 2.24
C ILE A 138 -6.47 -10.99 0.95
N ILE A 139 -6.61 -9.67 0.97
CA ILE A 139 -6.15 -8.79 -0.11
C ILE A 139 -4.73 -8.35 0.19
N ILE A 140 -3.83 -8.48 -0.78
CA ILE A 140 -2.42 -8.11 -0.64
C ILE A 140 -2.06 -7.13 -1.76
N ASP A 141 -1.39 -6.04 -1.39
CA ASP A 141 -0.91 -4.99 -2.29
C ASP A 141 0.57 -4.68 -2.03
N TYR A 142 1.29 -4.31 -3.09
CA TYR A 142 2.71 -3.97 -3.00
C TYR A 142 2.95 -2.49 -3.31
N LYS A 143 3.76 -1.86 -2.48
CA LYS A 143 4.18 -0.46 -2.64
C LYS A 143 5.70 -0.37 -2.75
N GLY A 144 6.18 0.08 -3.90
CA GLY A 144 7.59 0.38 -4.18
C GLY A 144 8.06 1.71 -3.59
N MET A 145 7.75 1.95 -2.31
CA MET A 145 8.08 3.18 -1.60
C MET A 145 8.37 2.90 -0.12
N LYS A 146 9.02 3.85 0.55
CA LYS A 146 9.13 3.87 2.02
C LYS A 146 7.74 3.84 2.64
N ARG A 147 7.60 3.16 3.77
CA ARG A 147 6.38 3.18 4.59
C ARG A 147 6.06 4.63 4.98
N PRO A 148 4.87 5.14 4.66
CA PRO A 148 4.49 6.49 5.07
C PRO A 148 4.49 6.67 6.60
N PRO A 149 4.68 7.89 7.10
CA PRO A 149 4.51 8.20 8.51
C PRO A 149 3.03 8.03 8.92
N ILE A 150 2.78 7.84 10.22
CA ILE A 150 1.42 7.58 10.73
C ILE A 150 0.53 8.83 10.62
N GLU A 151 1.15 9.99 10.81
CA GLU A 151 0.53 11.29 10.66
C GLU A 151 1.38 12.14 9.71
N VAL A 152 0.73 13.10 9.07
CA VAL A 152 1.44 14.06 8.22
C VAL A 152 1.45 15.42 8.89
N SER A 153 2.63 16.03 8.92
CA SER A 153 2.87 17.32 9.57
C SER A 153 2.24 18.49 8.80
N ASP A 154 2.11 18.38 7.47
CA ASP A 154 1.44 19.38 6.63
C ASP A 154 -0.02 18.98 6.32
N PRO A 155 -1.02 19.73 6.80
CA PRO A 155 -2.44 19.48 6.49
C PRO A 155 -2.78 19.50 4.99
N LYS A 156 -1.93 20.09 4.15
CA LYS A 156 -2.12 20.14 2.68
C LYS A 156 -1.53 18.95 1.94
N SER A 157 -0.74 18.13 2.63
CA SER A 157 -0.11 16.96 2.02
C SER A 157 -0.99 15.73 2.17
N GLU A 158 -0.99 14.89 1.14
CA GLU A 158 -1.80 13.68 1.14
C GLU A 158 -1.33 12.73 2.24
N ASN A 159 -2.26 12.28 3.08
CA ASN A 159 -2.01 11.23 4.04
C ASN A 159 -1.97 9.87 3.33
N LYS A 160 -0.81 9.54 2.75
CA LYS A 160 -0.58 8.26 2.06
C LYS A 160 -0.81 7.04 2.95
N TRP A 161 -0.54 7.15 4.25
CA TRP A 161 -0.84 6.09 5.21
C TRP A 161 -2.33 5.74 5.21
N GLU A 162 -3.18 6.77 5.18
CA GLU A 162 -4.63 6.63 5.15
C GLU A 162 -5.14 6.29 3.73
N SER A 163 -4.59 6.90 2.67
CA SER A 163 -4.95 6.58 1.27
C SER A 163 -4.70 5.11 0.93
N HIS A 164 -3.55 4.55 1.32
CA HIS A 164 -3.24 3.14 1.11
C HIS A 164 -4.22 2.21 1.85
N LYS A 165 -4.64 2.59 3.07
CA LYS A 165 -5.65 1.85 3.82
C LYS A 165 -7.01 1.89 3.12
N GLN A 166 -7.42 3.07 2.64
CA GLN A 166 -8.67 3.25 1.90
C GLN A 166 -8.71 2.42 0.62
N GLN A 167 -7.61 2.33 -0.12
CA GLN A 167 -7.54 1.49 -1.31
C GLN A 167 -7.91 0.03 -0.99
N ILE A 168 -7.32 -0.55 0.06
CA ILE A 168 -7.59 -1.91 0.50
C ILE A 168 -9.05 -2.08 0.96
N LEU A 169 -9.60 -1.11 1.69
CA LEU A 169 -10.99 -1.14 2.15
C LEU A 169 -11.98 -1.06 0.97
N THR A 170 -11.71 -0.20 -0.02
CA THR A 170 -12.49 -0.10 -1.25
C THR A 170 -12.40 -1.38 -2.07
N TYR A 171 -11.21 -1.98 -2.18
CA TYR A 171 -11.05 -3.29 -2.81
C TYR A 171 -11.81 -4.38 -2.08
N SER A 172 -11.85 -4.32 -0.75
CA SER A 172 -12.62 -5.27 0.05
C SER A 172 -14.12 -5.19 -0.26
N TRP A 173 -14.66 -3.97 -0.35
CA TRP A 173 -16.04 -3.75 -0.76
C TRP A 173 -16.31 -4.22 -2.19
N LEU A 174 -15.44 -3.88 -3.14
CA LEU A 174 -15.57 -4.29 -4.54
C LEU A 174 -15.53 -5.81 -4.70
N ARG A 175 -14.64 -6.48 -3.97
CA ARG A 175 -14.54 -7.94 -3.98
C ARG A 175 -15.83 -8.55 -3.41
N SER A 176 -16.43 -7.99 -2.36
CA SER A 176 -17.71 -8.46 -1.83
C SER A 176 -18.91 -8.29 -2.79
N GLN A 177 -18.76 -7.55 -3.89
CA GLN A 177 -19.80 -7.43 -4.93
C GLN A 177 -19.72 -8.53 -6.00
N GLN A 178 -18.71 -9.40 -5.96
CA GLN A 178 -18.54 -10.48 -6.93
C GLN A 178 -19.27 -11.75 -6.48
N GLU A 179 -19.78 -12.54 -7.43
CA GLU A 179 -20.60 -13.73 -7.17
C GLU A 179 -19.85 -14.84 -6.39
N ASP A 180 -18.53 -14.95 -6.60
CA ASP A 180 -17.66 -15.97 -5.99
C ASP A 180 -16.92 -15.46 -4.75
N SER A 181 -17.31 -14.29 -4.23
CA SER A 181 -16.57 -13.64 -3.15
C SER A 181 -16.69 -14.37 -1.82
N LYS A 182 -15.58 -14.43 -1.10
CA LYS A 182 -15.52 -14.88 0.30
C LYS A 182 -15.33 -13.68 1.20
N SER A 183 -15.59 -13.86 2.49
CA SER A 183 -15.35 -12.81 3.48
C SER A 183 -13.87 -12.46 3.57
N ILE A 184 -13.59 -11.16 3.60
CA ILE A 184 -12.22 -10.64 3.59
C ILE A 184 -11.84 -10.28 5.02
N PHE A 185 -10.84 -10.97 5.56
CA PHE A 185 -10.52 -10.88 6.99
C PHE A 185 -9.45 -9.85 7.29
N ALA A 186 -8.53 -9.67 6.35
CA ALA A 186 -7.44 -8.72 6.46
C ALA A 186 -7.04 -8.22 5.09
N GLY A 187 -6.46 -7.03 5.06
CA GLY A 187 -5.59 -6.61 3.99
C GLY A 187 -4.14 -6.58 4.45
N ILE A 188 -3.20 -6.74 3.52
CA ILE A 188 -1.77 -6.62 3.76
C ILE A 188 -1.18 -5.68 2.74
N ILE A 189 -0.31 -4.79 3.20
CA ILE A 189 0.49 -3.92 2.33
C ILE A 189 1.96 -4.22 2.58
N PHE A 190 2.68 -4.52 1.51
CA PHE A 190 4.14 -4.65 1.53
C PHE A 190 4.82 -3.37 1.07
N TYR A 191 5.67 -2.79 1.92
CA TYR A 191 6.54 -1.66 1.59
C TYR A 191 7.92 -2.18 1.21
N LEU A 192 8.15 -2.42 -0.08
CA LEU A 192 9.33 -3.15 -0.55
C LEU A 192 10.64 -2.39 -0.29
N ASN A 193 10.61 -1.05 -0.25
CA ASN A 193 11.79 -0.24 0.03
C ASN A 193 12.31 -0.45 1.45
N GLU A 194 11.47 -0.86 2.40
CA GLU A 194 11.90 -1.08 3.80
C GLU A 194 12.85 -2.27 3.93
N LEU A 195 12.84 -3.21 2.96
CA LEU A 195 13.78 -4.33 2.92
C LEU A 195 15.19 -3.91 2.49
N VAL A 196 15.27 -2.88 1.63
CA VAL A 196 16.52 -2.28 1.14
C VAL A 196 16.32 -0.76 1.08
N PRO A 197 16.42 -0.08 2.24
CA PRO A 197 16.29 1.37 2.29
C PRO A 197 17.46 2.05 1.57
N SER A 198 17.18 3.07 0.76
CA SER A 198 18.22 3.94 0.22
C SER A 198 18.66 4.99 1.24
N LYS A 199 19.72 5.74 0.96
CA LYS A 199 20.12 6.89 1.79
C LYS A 199 19.00 7.92 1.94
N GLU A 200 18.25 8.17 0.87
CA GLU A 200 17.10 9.08 0.87
C GLU A 200 15.97 8.54 1.75
N ASP A 201 15.68 7.23 1.69
CA ASP A 201 14.70 6.61 2.61
C ASP A 201 15.14 6.79 4.08
N LEU A 202 16.42 6.58 4.39
CA LEU A 202 16.97 6.71 5.74
C LEU A 202 16.91 8.16 6.25
N ALA A 203 17.21 9.14 5.41
CA ALA A 203 17.08 10.56 5.75
C ALA A 203 15.63 10.91 6.11
N LEU A 204 14.66 10.38 5.37
CA LEU A 204 13.24 10.56 5.68
C LEU A 204 12.84 9.87 6.99
N ILE A 205 13.31 8.64 7.25
CA ILE A 205 13.05 7.97 8.54
C ILE A 205 13.61 8.80 9.70
N LYS A 206 14.81 9.35 9.54
CA LYS A 206 15.45 10.20 10.53
C LYS A 206 14.66 11.49 10.80
N GLU A 207 14.12 12.12 9.76
CA GLU A 207 13.24 13.29 9.91
C GLU A 207 11.95 12.93 10.63
N GLU A 208 11.32 11.81 10.28
CA GLU A 208 10.09 11.31 10.91
C GLU A 208 10.28 11.05 12.40
N MET A 209 11.42 10.50 12.79
CA MET A 209 11.77 10.31 14.20
C MET A 209 11.83 11.64 14.95
N LYS A 210 12.53 12.64 14.39
CA LYS A 210 12.69 13.96 15.02
C LYS A 210 11.37 14.69 15.18
N ASN A 211 10.44 14.46 14.25
CA ASN A 211 9.11 15.06 14.23
C ASN A 211 8.07 14.23 15.03
N GLY A 212 8.45 13.12 15.66
CA GLY A 212 7.54 12.28 16.44
C GLY A 212 6.47 11.56 15.62
N LEU A 213 6.74 11.28 14.34
CA LEU A 213 5.78 10.70 13.39
C LEU A 213 5.81 9.16 13.34
N ILE A 214 6.57 8.53 14.25
CA ILE A 214 6.71 7.09 14.39
C ILE A 214 6.06 6.67 15.71
N ASP A 215 5.33 5.56 15.69
CA ASP A 215 4.68 4.99 16.88
C ASP A 215 5.70 4.69 18.00
N GLU A 216 5.35 5.09 19.22
CA GLU A 216 6.23 5.00 20.40
C GLU A 216 6.63 3.55 20.72
N ARG A 217 5.71 2.58 20.55
CA ARG A 217 6.02 1.16 20.78
C ARG A 217 7.04 0.64 19.78
N THR A 218 6.94 1.12 18.53
CA THR A 218 7.91 0.81 17.47
C THR A 218 9.28 1.39 17.80
N LEU A 219 9.33 2.65 18.26
CA LEU A 219 10.57 3.32 18.70
C LEU A 219 11.28 2.55 19.81
N GLU A 220 10.54 2.15 20.86
CA GLU A 220 11.12 1.42 21.98
C GLU A 220 11.62 0.03 21.57
N LYS A 221 10.83 -0.71 20.78
CA LYS A 221 11.20 -2.05 20.30
C LYS A 221 12.49 -2.05 19.48
N TYR A 222 12.69 -1.05 18.63
CA TYR A 222 13.82 -0.95 17.70
C TYR A 222 14.80 0.16 18.01
N LYS A 223 14.93 0.51 19.29
CA LYS A 223 15.77 1.61 19.77
C LYS A 223 17.19 1.59 19.21
N LYS A 224 17.82 0.41 19.10
CA LYS A 224 19.19 0.27 18.55
C LYS A 224 19.28 0.68 17.09
N ASP A 225 18.35 0.23 16.26
CA ASP A 225 18.30 0.58 14.83
C ASP A 225 18.06 2.09 14.67
N PHE A 226 17.15 2.63 15.47
CA PHE A 226 16.88 4.06 15.49
C PHE A 226 18.07 4.91 15.95
N GLU A 227 18.83 4.46 16.96
CA GLU A 227 20.07 5.13 17.37
C GLU A 227 21.15 5.12 16.26
N LEU A 228 21.22 4.05 15.45
CA LEU A 228 22.12 4.00 14.30
C LEU A 228 21.72 5.02 13.23
N ILE A 229 20.43 5.12 12.92
CA ILE A 229 19.88 6.10 11.96
C ILE A 229 20.11 7.54 12.45
N ASP A 230 19.91 7.79 13.75
CA ASP A 230 20.07 9.13 14.31
C ASP A 230 21.53 9.61 14.29
N LYS A 231 22.48 8.71 14.55
CA LYS A 231 23.92 9.01 14.53
C LYS A 231 24.52 9.08 13.12
N TRP A 232 23.90 8.41 12.15
CA TRP A 232 24.37 8.35 10.76
C TRP A 232 24.34 9.73 10.08
N ARG A 233 25.29 10.00 9.19
CA ARG A 233 25.36 11.21 8.36
C ARG A 233 25.32 10.81 6.89
N ASP A 234 24.69 11.62 6.05
CA ASP A 234 24.43 11.29 4.64
C ASP A 234 25.71 10.97 3.83
N ASP A 235 26.83 11.59 4.19
CA ASP A 235 28.15 11.35 3.58
C ASP A 235 28.77 10.00 3.97
N ASP A 236 28.34 9.41 5.08
CA ASP A 236 28.87 8.13 5.59
C ASP A 236 28.24 6.93 4.87
N LYS A 237 28.86 5.74 5.04
CA LYS A 237 28.23 4.46 4.66
C LYS A 237 26.90 4.32 5.40
N ALA A 238 25.86 3.83 4.70
CA ALA A 238 24.56 3.63 5.34
C ALA A 238 24.68 2.61 6.50
N PRO A 239 23.97 2.83 7.62
CA PRO A 239 24.05 1.95 8.78
C PRO A 239 23.48 0.57 8.44
N GLU A 240 24.13 -0.47 8.98
CA GLU A 240 23.61 -1.84 8.89
C GLU A 240 22.45 -2.01 9.89
N LEU A 241 21.22 -1.93 9.38
CA LEU A 241 20.01 -2.12 10.18
C LEU A 241 19.65 -3.61 10.31
N SER A 242 19.06 -3.96 11.44
CA SER A 242 18.63 -5.32 11.75
C SER A 242 17.58 -5.83 10.76
N ASN A 243 17.64 -7.13 10.45
CA ASN A 243 16.65 -7.76 9.57
C ASN A 243 15.24 -7.72 10.17
N GLU A 244 15.12 -7.80 11.50
CA GLU A 244 13.83 -7.73 12.18
C GLU A 244 13.17 -6.35 11.99
N PHE A 245 13.95 -5.26 12.10
CA PHE A 245 13.48 -3.91 11.84
C PHE A 245 12.98 -3.74 10.41
N LYS A 246 13.79 -4.16 9.42
CA LYS A 246 13.44 -4.09 7.99
C LYS A 246 12.16 -4.88 7.69
N LEU A 247 12.07 -6.10 8.23
CA LEU A 247 10.91 -6.98 8.09
C LEU A 247 9.63 -6.34 8.63
N GLU A 248 9.65 -5.86 9.88
CA GLU A 248 8.47 -5.29 10.54
C GLU A 248 8.00 -4.00 9.85
N ARG A 249 8.93 -3.17 9.39
CA ARG A 249 8.59 -1.97 8.64
C ARG A 249 8.03 -2.29 7.25
N SER A 250 8.49 -3.38 6.62
CA SER A 250 8.08 -3.78 5.27
C SER A 250 6.66 -4.36 5.17
N ILE A 251 5.98 -4.64 6.28
CA ILE A 251 4.63 -5.21 6.27
C ILE A 251 3.66 -4.38 7.12
N ARG A 252 2.44 -4.20 6.64
CA ARG A 252 1.33 -3.58 7.37
C ARG A 252 0.07 -4.40 7.21
N ILE A 253 -0.57 -4.75 8.32
CA ILE A 253 -1.91 -5.35 8.33
C ILE A 253 -2.95 -4.24 8.37
N ILE A 254 -3.96 -4.35 7.50
CA ILE A 254 -5.16 -3.51 7.46
C ILE A 254 -6.33 -4.34 7.98
N ASN A 255 -7.02 -3.82 9.00
CA ASN A 255 -8.22 -4.46 9.54
C ASN A 255 -9.43 -4.06 8.68
N ILE A 256 -10.26 -5.03 8.28
CA ILE A 256 -11.32 -4.84 7.28
C ILE A 256 -12.70 -4.67 7.93
N ASP A 257 -12.91 -3.62 8.70
CA ASP A 257 -14.19 -3.39 9.40
C ASP A 257 -15.25 -2.75 8.51
N SER A 258 -16.52 -3.15 8.65
CA SER A 258 -17.62 -2.57 7.86
C SER A 258 -17.72 -1.06 8.04
N LYS A 259 -17.51 -0.54 9.26
CA LYS A 259 -17.53 0.90 9.51
C LYS A 259 -16.37 1.62 8.83
N GLU A 260 -15.21 0.97 8.75
CA GLU A 260 -14.04 1.54 8.07
C GLU A 260 -14.20 1.47 6.55
N ILE A 261 -14.82 0.40 6.03
CA ILE A 261 -15.22 0.31 4.63
C ILE A 261 -16.17 1.45 4.29
N ASP A 262 -17.24 1.65 5.07
CA ASP A 262 -18.23 2.70 4.82
C ASP A 262 -17.59 4.09 4.82
N LYS A 263 -16.73 4.40 5.81
CA LYS A 263 -15.96 5.66 5.82
C LYS A 263 -15.06 5.83 4.62
N SER A 264 -14.42 4.76 4.15
CA SER A 264 -13.57 4.78 2.95
C SER A 264 -14.40 5.08 1.70
N LEU A 265 -15.59 4.47 1.60
CA LEU A 265 -16.52 4.70 0.50
C LEU A 265 -17.11 6.11 0.55
N GLU A 266 -17.45 6.66 1.71
CA GLU A 266 -17.91 8.05 1.84
C GLU A 266 -16.87 9.06 1.33
N LYS A 267 -15.58 8.85 1.65
CA LYS A 267 -14.50 9.68 1.10
C LYS A 267 -14.36 9.53 -0.41
N PHE A 268 -14.55 8.31 -0.92
CA PHE A 268 -14.58 8.07 -2.37
C PHE A 268 -15.75 8.80 -3.03
N ASP A 269 -16.94 8.74 -2.42
CA ASP A 269 -18.15 9.41 -2.86
C ASP A 269 -17.94 10.94 -2.89
N GLU A 270 -17.24 11.51 -1.90
CA GLU A 270 -16.89 12.94 -1.90
C GLU A 270 -16.00 13.33 -3.11
N VAL A 271 -15.00 12.50 -3.44
CA VAL A 271 -14.14 12.73 -4.62
C VAL A 271 -14.97 12.66 -5.90
N VAL A 272 -15.84 11.65 -6.03
CA VAL A 272 -16.72 11.50 -7.20
C VAL A 272 -17.68 12.68 -7.33
N TYR A 273 -18.25 13.15 -6.23
CA TYR A 273 -19.09 14.34 -6.20
C TYR A 273 -18.34 15.57 -6.70
N ASN A 274 -17.12 15.81 -6.20
CA ASN A 274 -16.29 16.93 -6.64
C ASN A 274 -15.97 16.86 -8.15
N ILE A 275 -15.72 15.67 -8.68
CA ILE A 275 -15.49 15.44 -10.11
C ILE A 275 -16.77 15.74 -10.91
N GLU A 276 -17.92 15.22 -10.48
CA GLU A 276 -19.21 15.44 -11.14
C GLU A 276 -19.56 16.94 -11.16
N GLU A 277 -19.39 17.64 -10.04
CA GLU A 277 -19.60 19.09 -9.95
C GLU A 277 -18.67 19.87 -10.88
N SER A 278 -17.39 19.50 -10.95
CA SER A 278 -16.41 20.13 -11.85
C SER A 278 -16.84 19.98 -13.31
N LEU A 279 -17.29 18.77 -13.69
CA LEU A 279 -17.74 18.47 -15.04
C LEU A 279 -19.04 19.21 -15.40
N ILE A 280 -20.00 19.30 -14.46
CA ILE A 280 -21.22 20.09 -14.66
C ILE A 280 -20.90 21.57 -14.86
N ASN A 281 -19.95 22.12 -14.09
CA ASN A 281 -19.52 23.51 -14.23
C ASN A 281 -18.87 23.76 -15.59
N GLU A 282 -18.01 22.84 -16.04
CA GLU A 282 -17.40 22.91 -17.37
C GLU A 282 -18.44 22.87 -18.49
N MET A 283 -19.43 21.97 -18.41
CA MET A 283 -20.54 21.90 -19.36
C MET A 283 -21.38 23.18 -19.42
N LYS A 284 -21.46 23.94 -18.32
CA LYS A 284 -22.13 25.24 -18.25
C LYS A 284 -21.27 26.41 -18.77
N GLY A 285 -20.07 26.12 -19.29
CA GLY A 285 -19.16 27.11 -19.86
C GLY A 285 -18.27 27.83 -18.83
N CYS A 286 -18.16 27.31 -17.60
CA CYS A 286 -17.16 27.81 -16.65
C CYS A 286 -15.76 27.54 -17.19
N LYS A 287 -14.82 28.46 -16.94
CA LYS A 287 -13.41 28.25 -17.29
C LYS A 287 -12.85 27.09 -16.47
N ILE A 288 -11.99 26.27 -17.08
CA ILE A 288 -11.38 25.09 -16.43
C ILE A 288 -10.76 25.44 -15.06
N GLN A 289 -10.09 26.61 -14.96
CA GLN A 289 -9.43 27.05 -13.71
C GLN A 289 -10.40 27.36 -12.57
N ASP A 290 -11.67 27.65 -12.90
CA ASP A 290 -12.71 27.99 -11.93
C ASP A 290 -13.65 26.78 -11.72
N ALA A 291 -13.70 25.84 -12.68
CA ALA A 291 -14.46 24.60 -12.58
C ALA A 291 -13.72 23.51 -11.78
N TRP A 292 -12.39 23.42 -11.91
CA TRP A 292 -11.56 22.41 -11.27
C TRP A 292 -10.67 23.00 -10.17
N LYS A 293 -10.67 22.37 -8.99
CA LYS A 293 -9.80 22.78 -7.88
C LYS A 293 -8.35 22.38 -8.18
N ALA A 294 -7.44 23.36 -8.19
CA ALA A 294 -6.00 23.11 -8.33
C ALA A 294 -5.36 22.80 -6.96
N GLU A 295 -5.67 21.62 -6.44
CA GLU A 295 -5.13 21.05 -5.19
C GLU A 295 -4.15 19.93 -5.56
N ALA A 296 -2.86 20.25 -5.63
CA ALA A 296 -1.81 19.31 -5.99
C ALA A 296 -0.55 19.57 -5.16
N ASP A 297 0.24 18.52 -4.91
CA ASP A 297 1.55 18.67 -4.30
C ASP A 297 2.57 19.28 -5.28
N GLU A 298 3.72 19.72 -4.77
CA GLU A 298 4.73 20.42 -5.57
C GLU A 298 5.28 19.54 -6.71
N ARG A 299 5.42 18.23 -6.45
CA ARG A 299 5.88 17.26 -7.45
C ARG A 299 4.90 17.15 -8.62
N THR A 300 3.61 17.10 -8.31
CA THR A 300 2.52 17.03 -9.28
C THR A 300 2.38 18.36 -10.03
N CYS A 301 2.51 19.49 -9.34
CA CYS A 301 2.54 20.82 -9.99
C CYS A 301 3.70 20.96 -11.00
N THR A 302 4.86 20.37 -10.69
CA THR A 302 6.04 20.44 -11.57
C THR A 302 5.79 19.74 -12.91
N ALA A 303 5.11 18.60 -12.88
CA ALA A 303 4.75 17.81 -14.06
C ALA A 303 3.43 18.25 -14.74
N CYS A 304 2.71 19.22 -14.18
CA CYS A 304 1.40 19.63 -14.67
C CYS A 304 1.51 20.52 -15.92
N ASP A 305 0.85 20.13 -17.01
CA ASP A 305 0.79 20.90 -18.26
C ASP A 305 0.13 22.28 -18.08
N PHE A 306 -0.76 22.41 -17.10
CA PHE A 306 -1.49 23.64 -16.78
C PHE A 306 -0.67 24.61 -15.90
N ARG A 307 0.55 24.25 -15.49
CA ARG A 307 1.37 25.03 -14.53
C ARG A 307 1.63 26.48 -14.95
N THR A 308 1.65 26.77 -16.26
CA THR A 308 1.98 28.10 -16.80
C THR A 308 0.86 29.12 -16.60
N PHE A 309 -0.39 28.68 -16.52
CA PHE A 309 -1.56 29.53 -16.34
C PHE A 309 -2.40 29.18 -15.11
N CYS A 310 -1.99 28.17 -14.34
CA CYS A 310 -2.57 27.85 -13.03
C CYS A 310 -2.35 29.00 -12.03
N LYS A 311 -3.45 29.50 -11.46
CA LYS A 311 -3.42 30.59 -10.46
C LYS A 311 -2.70 30.17 -9.16
N ASN A 312 -2.69 28.88 -8.84
CA ASN A 312 -2.11 28.31 -7.62
C ASN A 312 -0.64 27.91 -7.75
N ASN A 313 -0.06 27.98 -8.95
CA ASN A 313 1.38 27.70 -9.10
C ASN A 313 2.21 28.85 -8.49
N LYS A 314 2.93 28.54 -7.41
CA LYS A 314 3.83 29.49 -6.72
C LYS A 314 5.06 29.85 -7.57
N ASN A 315 5.49 28.95 -8.45
CA ASN A 315 6.57 29.15 -9.41
C ASN A 315 6.02 29.70 -10.72
N LYS A 316 5.47 30.93 -10.68
CA LYS A 316 5.24 31.68 -11.92
C LYS A 316 6.61 31.95 -12.54
N THR A 317 6.98 31.18 -13.55
CA THR A 317 8.19 31.39 -14.34
C THR A 317 8.22 32.84 -14.81
N LYS A 318 9.22 33.60 -14.34
CA LYS A 318 9.52 34.96 -14.81
C LYS A 318 9.97 35.02 -16.27
N ASP A 319 10.20 33.88 -16.91
CA ASP A 319 10.76 33.81 -18.25
C ASP A 319 9.81 33.08 -19.21
N PHE A 320 8.90 33.86 -19.80
CA PHE A 320 8.35 33.55 -21.11
C PHE A 320 8.26 34.85 -21.90
N LYS A 321 9.31 35.14 -22.69
CA LYS A 321 9.19 36.04 -23.83
C LYS A 321 8.77 35.17 -25.02
N ILE A 322 7.55 35.39 -25.49
CA ILE A 322 7.07 34.81 -26.74
C ILE A 322 7.93 35.42 -27.88
N PRO A 323 8.46 34.62 -28.82
CA PRO A 323 9.11 35.13 -30.04
C PRO A 323 8.18 35.99 -30.89
#